data_AF-A0AAP5FZ29-F1
#
_entry.id   AF-A0AAP5FZ29-F1
#
_cell.length_a   1.000
_cell.length_b   1.000
_cell.length_c   1.000
_cell.angle_alpha   90.00
_cell.angle_beta   90.00
_cell.angle_gamma   90.00
#
_symmetry.space_group_name_H-M   'P 1'
#
loop_
_entity.id
_entity.type
_entity.pdbx_description
1 polymer ?
#
loop_
_entity_poly.entity_id
_entity_poly.type
_entity_poly.pdbx_seq_one_letter_code
_entity_poly.pdbx_strand_id
1 'polypeptide(L)'
;MKKIEKEIMGFNILNVKIESTGLRGGDSGHGGRTVFRLEDHASTSWNLKYEENLSGVTNVEQPQAIEIELLGDSELETFVKALEFAVEELKKIKR
;
A
#
# COMPACT_ATOMS: atom_id res chain seq x y z
N MET A 1 -17.36 -4.68 -2.37
CA MET A 1 -16.01 -4.09 -2.53
C MET A 1 -15.32 -4.87 -3.64
N LYS A 2 -14.81 -4.21 -4.68
CA LYS A 2 -14.06 -4.88 -5.74
C LYS A 2 -12.71 -5.28 -5.17
N LYS A 3 -12.37 -6.56 -5.26
CA LYS A 3 -11.07 -7.11 -4.84
C LYS A 3 -10.26 -7.48 -6.07
N ILE A 4 -9.00 -7.11 -6.09
CA ILE A 4 -8.00 -7.47 -7.11
C ILE A 4 -6.76 -7.96 -6.37
N GLU A 5 -6.17 -9.03 -6.85
CA GLU A 5 -5.01 -9.67 -6.21
C GLU A 5 -4.03 -10.13 -7.30
N LYS A 6 -2.73 -10.00 -7.01
CA LYS A 6 -1.67 -10.40 -7.93
C LYS A 6 -0.41 -10.79 -7.18
N GLU A 7 0.12 -11.96 -7.51
CA GLU A 7 1.46 -12.38 -7.12
C GLU A 7 2.51 -11.86 -8.12
N ILE A 8 3.62 -11.37 -7.57
CA ILE A 8 4.79 -10.90 -8.31
C ILE A 8 5.95 -11.81 -7.93
N MET A 9 6.46 -12.55 -8.91
CA MET A 9 7.48 -13.56 -8.72
C MET A 9 8.89 -13.05 -9.08
N GLY A 10 9.86 -13.43 -8.26
CA GLY A 10 11.30 -13.29 -8.45
C GLY A 10 12.03 -14.39 -7.68
N PHE A 11 13.16 -14.06 -7.04
CA PHE A 11 13.73 -14.93 -5.99
C PHE A 11 12.92 -14.90 -4.68
N ASN A 12 11.96 -13.97 -4.59
CA ASN A 12 10.92 -13.88 -3.58
C ASN A 12 9.53 -13.83 -4.26
N ILE A 13 8.46 -14.04 -3.50
CA ILE A 13 7.07 -13.94 -3.95
C ILE A 13 6.37 -12.88 -3.11
N LEU A 14 6.04 -11.76 -3.76
CA LEU A 14 5.30 -10.65 -3.15
C LEU A 14 3.86 -10.64 -3.69
N ASN A 15 2.88 -10.74 -2.80
CA ASN A 15 1.48 -10.60 -3.16
C ASN A 15 1.01 -9.16 -2.92
N VAL A 16 0.23 -8.64 -3.87
CA VAL A 16 -0.39 -7.32 -3.79
C VAL A 16 -1.90 -7.50 -3.87
N LYS A 17 -2.61 -6.91 -2.91
CA LYS A 17 -4.07 -6.99 -2.82
C LYS A 17 -4.65 -5.58 -2.71
N ILE A 18 -5.62 -5.31 -3.57
CA ILE A 18 -6.38 -4.05 -3.60
C ILE A 18 -7.85 -4.37 -3.37
N GLU A 19 -8.46 -3.70 -2.41
CA GLU A 19 -9.91 -3.74 -2.21
C GLU A 19 -10.46 -2.33 -2.29
N SER A 20 -11.51 -2.06 -3.07
CA SER A 20 -12.09 -0.72 -3.15
C SER A 20 -13.61 -0.75 -3.23
N THR A 21 -14.28 0.19 -2.57
CA THR A 21 -15.72 0.40 -2.72
C THR A 21 -16.08 1.26 -3.93
N GLY A 22 -15.07 1.72 -4.69
CA GLY A 22 -15.22 2.67 -5.80
C GLY A 22 -15.32 4.12 -5.34
N LEU A 23 -15.20 5.06 -6.27
CA LEU A 23 -15.41 6.49 -5.98
C LEU A 23 -16.88 6.75 -5.62
N ARG A 24 -17.10 7.54 -4.57
CA ARG A 24 -18.44 7.87 -4.05
C ARG A 24 -18.70 9.38 -3.90
N GLY A 25 -17.69 10.19 -4.14
CA GLY A 25 -17.65 11.63 -3.91
C GLY A 25 -17.27 11.96 -2.47
N GLY A 26 -16.22 12.77 -2.29
CA GLY A 26 -15.90 13.39 -1.01
C GLY A 26 -14.71 12.81 -0.24
N ASP A 27 -14.62 13.21 1.02
CA ASP A 27 -13.55 12.93 1.97
C ASP A 27 -13.82 11.65 2.79
N SER A 28 -13.12 11.49 3.92
CA SER A 28 -13.26 10.32 4.79
C SER A 28 -14.66 10.06 5.38
N GLY A 29 -15.57 11.04 5.28
CA GLY A 29 -16.97 10.92 5.71
C GLY A 29 -17.92 10.44 4.63
N HIS A 30 -17.64 10.74 3.36
CA HIS A 30 -18.58 10.51 2.23
C HIS A 30 -17.99 9.70 1.08
N GLY A 31 -16.66 9.68 0.96
CA GLY A 31 -15.91 9.01 -0.09
C GLY A 31 -15.88 7.48 0.05
N GLY A 32 -15.28 6.85 -0.96
CA GLY A 32 -14.99 5.43 -0.96
C GLY A 32 -13.96 5.02 0.09
N ARG A 33 -13.85 3.71 0.31
CA ARG A 33 -12.78 3.10 1.09
C ARG A 33 -11.92 2.28 0.14
N THR A 34 -10.61 2.38 0.27
CA THR A 34 -9.67 1.56 -0.50
C THR A 34 -8.60 1.00 0.41
N VAL A 35 -8.35 -0.30 0.32
CA VAL A 35 -7.29 -1.00 1.03
C VAL A 35 -6.19 -1.35 0.04
N PHE A 36 -4.95 -1.01 0.39
CA PHE A 36 -3.72 -1.42 -0.30
C PHE A 36 -2.92 -2.33 0.65
N ARG A 37 -2.72 -3.58 0.26
CA ARG A 37 -2.01 -4.58 1.07
C ARG A 37 -0.88 -5.23 0.29
N LEU A 38 0.26 -5.39 0.96
CA LEU A 38 1.41 -6.16 0.49
C LEU A 38 1.65 -7.32 1.47
N GLU A 39 1.97 -8.50 0.96
CA GLU A 39 2.16 -9.71 1.76
C GLU A 39 3.32 -10.54 1.24
N ASP A 40 4.18 -10.99 2.15
CA ASP A 40 5.23 -11.96 1.85
C ASP A 40 4.63 -13.36 1.72
N HIS A 41 4.52 -13.84 0.48
CA HIS A 41 4.13 -15.22 0.21
C HIS A 41 5.33 -16.17 0.23
N ALA A 42 6.54 -15.67 -0.05
CA ALA A 42 7.79 -16.42 0.12
C ALA A 42 9.01 -15.50 0.06
N SER A 43 9.86 -15.55 1.08
CA SER A 43 11.24 -15.03 1.05
C SER A 43 11.37 -13.52 0.75
N THR A 44 10.33 -12.72 0.99
CA THR A 44 10.41 -11.26 0.88
C THR A 44 11.09 -10.70 2.12
N SER A 45 12.31 -10.20 1.96
CA SER A 45 13.05 -9.53 3.03
C SER A 45 12.80 -8.02 3.00
N TRP A 46 12.14 -7.50 4.03
CA TRP A 46 11.78 -6.09 4.18
C TRP A 46 11.59 -5.73 5.67
N ASN A 47 11.62 -4.44 5.98
CA ASN A 47 11.27 -3.92 7.31
C ASN A 47 10.24 -2.81 7.12
N LEU A 48 9.29 -2.70 8.06
CA LEU A 48 8.33 -1.61 8.11
C LEU A 48 8.79 -0.59 9.16
N LYS A 49 8.73 0.69 8.80
CA LYS A 49 8.92 1.81 9.71
C LYS A 49 7.73 2.75 9.58
N TYR A 50 7.08 3.08 10.68
CA TYR A 50 5.98 4.04 10.70
C TYR A 50 6.06 4.94 11.94
N GLU A 51 5.52 6.15 11.82
CA GLU A 51 5.53 7.14 12.90
C GLU A 51 4.16 7.18 13.58
N GLU A 52 4.17 7.06 14.90
CA GLU A 52 3.01 7.23 15.74
C GLU A 52 3.06 8.62 16.38
N ASN A 53 1.96 9.36 16.31
CA ASN A 53 1.87 10.76 16.74
C ASN A 53 2.44 11.04 18.15
N LEU A 54 2.31 10.08 19.07
CA LEU A 54 2.69 10.24 20.48
C LEU A 54 3.81 9.27 20.93
N SER A 55 4.08 8.24 20.14
CA SER A 55 4.95 7.11 20.51
C SER A 55 6.30 7.16 19.79
N GLY A 56 6.47 8.07 18.83
CA GLY A 56 7.67 8.17 18.01
C GLY A 56 7.66 7.15 16.88
N VAL A 57 8.84 6.66 16.50
CA VAL A 57 8.97 5.75 15.37
C VAL A 57 8.94 4.29 15.83
N THR A 58 8.01 3.51 15.29
CA THR A 58 7.97 2.06 15.44
C THR A 58 8.66 1.39 14.25
N ASN A 59 9.52 0.41 14.54
CA ASN A 59 10.15 -0.44 13.53
C ASN A 59 9.65 -1.87 13.71
N VAL A 60 9.25 -2.50 12.61
CA VAL A 60 8.84 -3.91 12.57
C VAL A 60 9.79 -4.62 11.61
N GLU A 61 10.55 -5.57 12.14
CA GLU A 61 11.48 -6.37 11.34
C GLU A 61 10.74 -7.52 10.67
N GLN A 62 10.94 -7.68 9.35
CA GLN A 62 10.39 -8.77 8.55
C GLN A 62 8.88 -9.05 8.79
N PRO A 63 7.99 -8.03 8.68
CA PRO A 63 6.56 -8.27 8.83
C PRO A 63 6.05 -9.21 7.75
N GLN A 64 5.10 -10.10 8.05
CA GLN A 64 4.50 -10.95 7.03
C GLN A 64 3.65 -10.13 6.03
N ALA A 65 3.04 -9.04 6.47
CA ALA A 65 2.23 -8.18 5.63
C ALA A 65 2.15 -6.75 6.16
N ILE A 66 1.85 -5.81 5.26
CA ILE A 66 1.50 -4.42 5.59
C ILE A 66 0.22 -4.02 4.86
N GLU A 67 -0.60 -3.19 5.51
CA GLU A 67 -1.88 -2.76 4.97
C GLU A 67 -2.12 -1.27 5.26
N ILE A 68 -2.59 -0.55 4.25
CA ILE A 68 -2.96 0.87 4.33
C ILE A 68 -4.42 1.00 3.91
N GLU A 69 -5.23 1.60 4.77
CA GLU A 69 -6.61 1.96 4.46
C GLU A 69 -6.71 3.45 4.09
N LEU A 70 -7.20 3.71 2.88
CA LEU A 70 -7.49 5.03 2.35
C LEU A 70 -8.96 5.32 2.60
N LEU A 71 -9.18 6.39 3.36
CA LEU A 71 -10.44 6.64 4.00
C LEU A 71 -11.45 7.40 3.12
N GLY A 72 -11.04 7.98 1.99
CA GLY A 72 -11.92 8.71 1.09
C GLY A 72 -11.40 8.73 -0.36
N ASP A 73 -12.12 9.42 -1.24
CA ASP A 73 -11.75 9.51 -2.65
C ASP A 73 -10.51 10.40 -2.82
N SER A 74 -10.40 11.46 -2.02
CA SER A 74 -9.22 12.34 -2.00
C SER A 74 -7.95 11.60 -1.58
N GLU A 75 -8.04 10.75 -0.56
CA GLU A 75 -6.92 9.91 -0.12
C GLU A 75 -6.54 8.89 -1.18
N LEU A 76 -7.52 8.30 -1.88
CA LEU A 76 -7.25 7.42 -3.01
C LEU A 76 -6.52 8.16 -4.14
N GLU A 77 -7.01 9.32 -4.55
CA GLU A 77 -6.44 10.08 -5.65
C GLU A 77 -4.99 10.51 -5.36
N THR A 78 -4.74 11.02 -4.16
CA THR A 78 -3.38 11.44 -3.75
C THR A 78 -2.45 10.25 -3.57
N PHE A 79 -2.94 9.11 -3.08
CA PHE A 79 -2.15 7.89 -2.95
C PHE A 79 -1.75 7.32 -4.33
N VAL A 80 -2.63 7.36 -5.32
CA VAL A 80 -2.29 6.97 -6.70
C VAL A 80 -1.15 7.83 -7.25
N LYS A 81 -1.22 9.15 -7.10
CA LYS A 81 -0.15 10.07 -7.52
C LYS A 81 1.18 9.78 -6.82
N ALA A 82 1.14 9.45 -5.52
CA ALA A 82 2.33 9.07 -4.77
C ALA A 82 2.96 7.76 -5.28
N LEU A 83 2.14 6.75 -5.61
CA LEU A 83 2.61 5.50 -6.20
C LEU A 83 3.21 5.70 -7.59
N GLU A 84 2.59 6.52 -8.43
CA GLU A 84 3.10 6.85 -9.77
C GLU A 84 4.49 7.48 -9.68
N PHE A 85 4.64 8.50 -8.84
CA PHE A 85 5.94 9.12 -8.56
C PHE A 85 6.97 8.10 -8.07
N ALA A 86 6.61 7.28 -7.07
CA ALA A 86 7.52 6.27 -6.53
C ALA A 86 7.98 5.27 -7.60
N VAL A 87 7.08 4.80 -8.46
CA VAL A 87 7.41 3.88 -9.56
C VAL A 87 8.36 4.53 -10.57
N GLU A 88 8.16 5.80 -10.91
CA GLU A 88 9.06 6.52 -11.82
C GLU A 88 10.49 6.60 -11.27
N GLU A 89 10.65 6.97 -10.00
CA GLU A 89 11.97 7.07 -9.36
C GLU A 89 12.63 5.69 -9.16
N LEU A 90 11.88 4.70 -8.69
CA LEU A 90 12.40 3.33 -8.51
C LEU A 90 12.86 2.71 -9.84
N LYS A 91 12.19 3.03 -10.95
CA LYS A 91 12.63 2.61 -12.29
C LYS A 91 13.96 3.23 -12.70
N LYS A 92 14.30 4.44 -12.22
CA LYS A 92 15.62 5.06 -12.48
C LYS A 92 16.72 4.37 -11.67
N ILE A 93 16.42 3.98 -10.43
CA ILE A 93 17.37 3.27 -9.54
C ILE A 93 17.63 1.84 -10.01
N LYS A 94 16.60 1.14 -10.51
CA LYS A 94 16.71 -0.24 -11.01
C LYS A 94 17.53 -0.34 -12.31
N ARG A 95 17.77 0.78 -13.01
CA ARG A 95 18.41 0.83 -14.34
C ARG A 95 19.92 0.87 -14.27
#